data_AF-A0A9Q0MU31-F1
#
_entry.id   AF-A0A9Q0MU31-F1
#
_cell.length_a   1.000
_cell.length_b   1.000
_cell.length_c   1.000
_cell.angle_alpha   90.00
_cell.angle_beta   90.00
_cell.angle_gamma   90.00
#
_symmetry.space_group_name_H-M   'P 1'
#
loop_
_entity.id
_entity.type
_entity.pdbx_description
1 polymer ?
#
loop_
_entity_poly.entity_id
_entity_poly.type
_entity_poly.pdbx_seq_one_letter_code
_entity_poly.pdbx_strand_id
1 'polypeptide(L)'
;MVQWQMYCPEQIIVPQKFPNILKTYAKAVIRTQPYDLLRWSAAYFRCLALNLPAPVKVRLEKESRFGKLTKGYLRVLVEQTL
;
A
#
# COMPACT_ATOMS: atom_id res chain seq x y z
N MET A 1 -26.33 -26.49 -13.13
CA MET A 1 -26.03 -25.18 -13.74
C MET A 1 -24.53 -25.11 -13.94
N VAL A 2 -24.06 -25.11 -15.19
CA VAL A 2 -22.63 -25.09 -15.53
C VAL A 2 -22.18 -23.63 -15.55
N GLN A 3 -21.27 -23.24 -14.65
CA GLN A 3 -20.60 -21.94 -14.75
C GLN A 3 -19.60 -22.04 -15.91
N TRP A 4 -19.90 -21.36 -17.02
CA TRP A 4 -18.95 -21.21 -18.10
C TRP A 4 -17.79 -20.35 -17.61
N GLN A 5 -16.61 -20.94 -17.52
CA GLN A 5 -15.38 -20.20 -17.28
C GLN A 5 -15.08 -19.44 -18.58
N MET A 6 -15.55 -18.19 -18.67
CA MET A 6 -15.51 -17.37 -19.90
C MET A 6 -14.10 -16.99 -20.37
N TYR A 7 -13.05 -17.44 -19.67
CA TYR A 7 -11.67 -17.09 -19.93
C TYR A 7 -10.79 -18.33 -19.87
N CYS A 8 -10.00 -18.53 -20.91
CA CYS A 8 -8.91 -19.51 -20.91
C CYS A 8 -7.69 -18.88 -20.20
N PRO A 9 -6.99 -19.61 -19.30
CA PRO A 9 -5.82 -19.10 -18.58
C PRO A 9 -4.73 -18.50 -19.50
N GLU A 10 -4.60 -19.03 -20.71
CA GLU A 10 -3.63 -18.61 -21.72
C GLU A 10 -3.92 -17.20 -22.27
N GLN A 11 -5.16 -16.73 -22.17
CA GLN A 11 -5.56 -15.38 -22.60
C GLN A 11 -5.19 -14.30 -21.57
N ILE A 12 -4.94 -14.69 -20.31
CA ILE A 12 -4.64 -13.78 -19.21
C ILE A 12 -3.12 -13.76 -18.99
N ILE A 13 -2.43 -12.84 -19.67
CA ILE A 13 -1.00 -12.66 -19.49
C ILE A 13 -0.77 -11.71 -18.30
N VAL A 14 -0.44 -12.27 -17.13
CA VAL A 14 -0.04 -11.47 -15.96
C VAL A 14 1.43 -11.05 -16.12
N PRO A 15 1.76 -9.74 -16.07
CA PRO A 15 3.15 -9.31 -16.15
C PRO A 15 3.99 -9.87 -14.99
N GLN A 16 5.19 -10.35 -15.29
CA GLN A 16 6.10 -11.00 -14.31
C GLN A 16 6.36 -10.16 -13.04
N LYS A 17 6.40 -8.83 -13.17
CA LYS A 17 6.64 -7.91 -12.04
C LYS A 17 5.39 -7.62 -11.21
N PHE A 18 4.20 -7.86 -11.74
CA PHE A 18 2.93 -7.47 -11.13
C PHE A 18 2.73 -8.04 -9.71
N PRO A 19 2.96 -9.35 -9.46
CA PRO A 19 2.83 -9.90 -8.11
C PRO A 19 3.74 -9.22 -7.08
N ASN A 20 4.97 -8.89 -7.48
CA ASN A 20 5.94 -8.24 -6.60
C ASN A 20 5.58 -6.78 -6.30
N ILE A 21 5.04 -6.05 -7.29
CA ILE A 21 4.52 -4.69 -7.11
C ILE A 21 3.39 -4.70 -6.07
N LEU A 22 2.41 -5.59 -6.22
CA LEU A 22 1.30 -5.72 -5.28
C LEU A 22 1.76 -6.10 -3.87
N LYS A 23 2.70 -7.05 -3.75
CA LYS A 23 3.29 -7.45 -2.47
C LYS A 23 3.98 -6.28 -1.76
N THR A 24 4.74 -5.48 -2.52
CA THR A 24 5.48 -4.33 -1.99
C THR A 24 4.52 -3.21 -1.56
N TYR A 25 3.51 -2.93 -2.40
CA TYR A 25 2.44 -2.00 -2.09
C TYR A 25 1.69 -2.42 -0.81
N ALA A 26 1.24 -3.67 -0.70
CA ALA A 26 0.54 -4.17 0.48
C ALA A 26 1.39 -4.05 1.76
N LYS A 27 2.68 -4.36 1.68
CA LYS A 27 3.62 -4.17 2.81
C LYS A 27 3.70 -2.69 3.22
N ALA A 28 3.74 -1.78 2.25
CA ALA A 28 3.79 -0.34 2.51
C ALA A 28 2.49 0.18 3.16
N VAL A 29 1.32 -0.30 2.70
CA VAL A 29 0.01 -0.02 3.31
C VAL A 29 -0.03 -0.49 4.76
N ILE A 30 0.30 -1.77 5.02
CA ILE A 30 0.25 -2.35 6.37
C ILE A 30 1.18 -1.60 7.34
N ARG A 31 2.34 -1.17 6.87
CA ARG A 31 3.28 -0.40 7.69
C ARG A 31 2.80 1.01 7.98
N THR A 32 2.17 1.64 7.00
CA THR A 32 1.77 3.05 7.08
C THR A 32 0.43 3.21 7.78
N GLN A 33 -0.48 2.23 7.69
CA GLN A 33 -1.83 2.30 8.23
C GLN A 33 -2.53 3.62 7.84
N PRO A 34 -2.65 3.93 6.54
CA PRO A 34 -3.22 5.21 6.11
C PRO A 34 -4.69 5.33 6.49
N TYR A 35 -5.09 6.54 6.89
CA TYR A 35 -6.50 6.82 7.19
C TYR A 35 -7.38 6.75 5.93
N ASP A 36 -6.93 7.38 4.85
CA ASP A 36 -7.55 7.29 3.52
C ASP A 36 -6.66 6.46 2.60
N LEU A 37 -7.05 5.20 2.39
CA LEU A 37 -6.31 4.27 1.54
C LEU A 37 -6.27 4.73 0.09
N LEU A 38 -7.34 5.30 -0.45
CA LEU A 38 -7.43 5.66 -1.86
C LEU A 38 -6.52 6.86 -2.18
N ARG A 39 -6.62 7.94 -1.40
CA ARG A 39 -5.74 9.12 -1.51
C ARG A 39 -4.28 8.72 -1.33
N TRP A 40 -3.98 7.89 -0.32
CA TRP A 40 -2.63 7.41 -0.09
C TRP A 40 -2.08 6.56 -1.25
N SER A 41 -2.92 5.70 -1.84
CA SER A 41 -2.55 4.86 -2.98
C SER A 41 -2.20 5.69 -4.21
N ALA A 42 -3.00 6.71 -4.51
CA ALA A 42 -2.74 7.62 -5.62
C ALA A 42 -1.40 8.35 -5.45
N ALA A 43 -1.10 8.83 -4.24
CA ALA A 43 0.18 9.44 -3.92
C ALA A 43 1.35 8.43 -4.03
N TYR A 44 1.19 7.23 -3.47
CA TYR A 44 2.20 6.17 -3.51
C TYR A 44 2.63 5.83 -4.93
N PHE A 45 1.68 5.52 -5.83
CA PHE A 45 2.00 5.17 -7.21
C PHE A 45 2.50 6.37 -8.02
N ARG A 46 2.03 7.60 -7.74
CA ARG A 46 2.58 8.81 -8.35
C ARG A 46 4.06 9.02 -7.97
N CYS A 47 4.41 8.86 -6.69
CA CYS A 47 5.80 8.95 -6.24
C CYS A 47 6.68 7.88 -6.92
N LEU A 48 6.20 6.63 -7.02
CA LEU A 48 6.93 5.57 -7.71
C LEU A 48 7.15 5.88 -9.21
N ALA A 49 6.12 6.40 -9.89
CA ALA A 49 6.22 6.75 -11.31
C ALA A 49 7.21 7.91 -11.55
N LEU A 50 7.30 8.86 -10.60
CA LEU A 50 8.20 10.01 -10.66
C LEU A 50 9.57 9.77 -10.02
N ASN A 51 9.86 8.55 -9.54
CA ASN A 51 11.07 8.23 -8.77
C ASN A 51 11.27 9.12 -7.53
N LEU A 52 10.18 9.56 -6.91
CA LEU A 52 10.17 10.33 -5.66
C LEU A 52 10.01 9.40 -4.45
N PRO A 53 10.45 9.84 -3.25
CA PRO A 53 10.22 9.08 -2.02
C PRO A 53 8.71 8.91 -1.77
N ALA A 54 8.27 7.66 -1.65
CA ALA A 54 6.88 7.34 -1.38
C ALA A 54 6.51 7.62 0.10
N PRO A 55 5.25 7.96 0.40
CA PRO A 55 4.77 8.31 1.75
C PRO A 55 4.61 7.05 2.63
N VAL A 56 5.70 6.34 2.87
CA VAL A 56 5.72 5.05 3.58
C VAL A 56 6.38 5.19 4.94
N LYS A 57 5.76 4.64 5.99
CA LYS A 57 6.38 4.57 7.32
C LYS A 57 7.68 3.74 7.28
N VAL A 58 8.79 4.33 7.73
CA VAL A 58 10.16 3.75 7.68
C VAL A 58 10.32 2.49 8.53
N ARG A 59 9.53 2.31 9.60
CA ARG A 59 9.54 1.11 10.43
C ARG A 59 8.17 0.86 11.03
N LEU A 60 7.77 -0.41 11.12
CA LEU A 60 6.62 -0.79 11.95
C LEU A 60 7.00 -0.58 13.41
N GLU A 61 6.23 0.23 14.12
CA GLU A 61 6.44 0.50 15.53
C GLU A 61 5.50 -0.38 16.36
N LYS A 62 6.00 -0.94 17.47
CA LYS A 62 5.17 -1.62 18.45
C LYS A 62 4.28 -0.58 19.14
N GLU A 63 3.11 -1.02 19.60
CA GLU A 63 2.23 -0.18 20.41
C GLU A 63 3.01 0.40 21.60
N SER A 64 2.78 1.69 21.85
CA SER A 64 3.40 2.40 22.96
C SER A 64 2.71 2.02 24.27
N ARG A 65 3.33 2.36 25.41
CA ARG A 65 2.67 2.30 26.73
C ARG A 65 1.36 3.09 26.79
N PHE A 66 1.16 4.02 25.86
CA PHE A 66 -0.03 4.85 25.70
C PHE A 66 -1.00 4.30 24.62
N GLY A 67 -0.85 3.03 24.20
CA GLY A 67 -1.67 2.38 23.18
C GLY A 67 -1.13 2.53 21.76
N LYS A 68 -2.03 2.57 20.78
CA LYS A 68 -1.72 2.54 19.33
C LYS A 68 -1.02 3.81 18.80
N LEU A 69 -0.94 4.87 19.60
CA LEU A 69 -0.34 6.15 19.22
C LEU A 69 1.19 6.09 19.33
N THR A 70 1.83 5.80 18.21
CA THR A 70 3.30 5.72 18.08
C THR A 70 3.84 6.97 17.38
N LYS A 71 5.12 7.34 17.60
CA LYS A 71 5.72 8.55 17.01
C LYS A 71 5.62 8.56 15.49
N GLY A 72 5.87 7.43 14.85
CA GLY A 72 5.74 7.29 13.41
C GLY A 72 4.28 7.20 12.95
N TYR A 73 3.32 6.78 13.79
CA TYR A 73 1.90 6.89 13.43
C TYR A 73 1.44 8.35 13.47
N LEU A 74 1.86 9.11 14.48
CA LEU A 74 1.62 10.56 14.55
C LEU A 74 2.20 11.30 13.34
N ARG A 75 3.42 10.96 12.94
CA ARG A 75 4.04 11.53 11.73
C ARG A 75 3.17 11.27 10.49
N VAL A 76 2.74 10.02 10.31
CA VAL A 76 1.87 9.63 9.19
C VAL A 76 0.56 10.40 9.21
N LEU A 77 -0.07 10.56 10.37
CA LEU A 77 -1.30 11.35 10.50
C LEU A 77 -1.06 12.80 10.07
N VAL A 78 -0.02 13.46 10.59
CA VAL A 78 0.32 14.85 10.22
C VAL A 78 0.56 14.97 8.71
N GLU A 79 1.33 14.05 8.12
CA GLU A 79 1.62 14.02 6.68
C GLU A 79 0.38 13.75 5.80
N GLN A 80 -0.67 13.12 6.36
CA GLN A 80 -1.91 12.81 5.64
C GLN A 80 -2.99 13.88 5.79
N THR A 81 -2.93 14.69 6.86
CA THR A 81 -3.92 15.75 7.12
C THR A 81 -3.59 17.03 6.36
N LEU A 82 -2.31 17.23 6.04
CA LEU A 82 -1.80 18.30 5.16
C LEU A 82 -1.95 17.90 3.68
#